data_AF-A0A9Q0REL3-F1
#
_entry.id   AF-A0A9Q0REL3-F1
#
_cell.length_a   1.000
_cell.length_b   1.000
_cell.length_c   1.000
_cell.angle_alpha   90.00
_cell.angle_beta   90.00
_cell.angle_gamma   90.00
#
_symmetry.space_group_name_H-M   'P 1'
#
loop_
_entity.id
_entity.type
_entity.pdbx_description
1 polymer ?
#
loop_
_entity_poly.entity_id
_entity_poly.type
_entity_poly.pdbx_seq_one_letter_code
_entity_poly.pdbx_strand_id
1 'polypeptide(L)'
;MKKGFSAKRDGFNSQNWHKAVDGKGKTLVIIKTKDNFIFGGFTQVGWTNDKSKWSVDNRSHVYIIDSNAFIFSLRNDKGNRKPEKFTIKKGKEKYAIEYDLKDGPVFGTDIKLYSNLQDGYSNFGYTYNLPKGIKYRTDEAKSYLAGSL
;
A
#
# COMPACT_ATOMS: atom_id res chain seq x y z
N MET A 1 -12.67 -16.10 -1.98
CA MET A 1 -11.37 -15.40 -1.90
C MET A 1 -10.44 -16.26 -1.04
N LYS A 2 -9.28 -16.70 -1.53
CA LYS A 2 -8.33 -17.51 -0.74
C LYS A 2 -7.33 -16.58 -0.06
N LYS A 3 -7.15 -16.71 1.27
CA LYS A 3 -6.19 -15.92 2.02
C LYS A 3 -4.76 -16.39 1.71
N GLY A 4 -3.99 -15.56 1.01
CA GLY A 4 -2.59 -15.85 0.66
C GLY A 4 -1.65 -15.77 1.86
N PHE A 5 -1.58 -14.59 2.50
CA PHE A 5 -0.66 -14.28 3.60
C PHE A 5 -1.38 -13.74 4.85
N SER A 6 -0.78 -13.95 6.02
CA SER A 6 -1.17 -13.34 7.29
C SER A 6 0.07 -13.21 8.17
N ALA A 7 0.50 -11.99 8.52
CA ALA A 7 1.72 -11.80 9.33
C ALA A 7 1.72 -12.58 10.65
N LYS A 8 0.56 -12.67 11.34
CA LYS A 8 0.41 -13.49 12.56
C LYS A 8 0.67 -15.00 12.34
N ARG A 9 0.40 -15.54 11.15
CA ARG A 9 0.55 -16.97 10.82
C ARG A 9 1.89 -17.25 10.15
N ASP A 10 2.27 -16.39 9.20
CA ASP A 10 3.38 -16.60 8.29
C ASP A 10 4.64 -15.83 8.71
N GLY A 11 4.57 -15.02 9.77
CA GLY A 11 5.66 -14.21 10.29
C GLY A 11 5.64 -12.76 9.81
N PHE A 12 6.16 -11.88 10.66
CA PHE A 12 6.29 -10.45 10.39
C PHE A 12 7.62 -10.14 9.69
N ASN A 13 7.74 -10.54 8.42
CA ASN A 13 8.87 -10.15 7.58
C ASN A 13 8.50 -10.11 6.09
N SER A 14 9.16 -9.22 5.33
CA SER A 14 8.90 -9.02 3.90
C SER A 14 9.21 -10.25 3.06
N GLN A 15 10.21 -11.05 3.44
CA GLN A 15 10.59 -12.24 2.67
C GLN A 15 9.45 -13.27 2.62
N ASN A 16 8.74 -13.47 3.74
CA ASN A 16 7.58 -14.37 3.80
C ASN A 16 6.36 -13.77 3.09
N TRP A 17 6.21 -12.44 3.10
CA TRP A 17 5.22 -11.74 2.28
C TRP A 17 5.45 -12.01 0.79
N HIS A 18 6.66 -11.72 0.28
CA HIS A 18 7.04 -11.90 -1.12
C HIS A 18 6.86 -13.35 -1.59
N LYS A 19 7.32 -14.33 -0.80
CA LYS A 19 7.10 -15.76 -1.08
C LYS A 19 5.61 -16.10 -1.26
N ALA A 20 4.72 -15.41 -0.57
CA ALA A 20 3.28 -15.67 -0.62
C ALA A 20 2.57 -14.93 -1.75
N VAL A 21 3.02 -13.74 -2.16
CA VAL A 21 2.25 -12.85 -3.06
C VAL A 21 2.89 -12.60 -4.43
N ASP A 22 4.18 -12.80 -4.58
CA ASP A 22 4.87 -12.52 -5.84
C ASP A 22 4.31 -13.39 -6.97
N GLY A 23 4.08 -12.76 -8.12
CA GLY A 23 3.53 -13.42 -9.31
C GLY A 23 2.08 -13.92 -9.18
N LYS A 24 1.38 -13.69 -8.07
CA LYS A 24 0.00 -14.19 -7.87
C LYS A 24 -1.10 -13.34 -8.54
N GLY A 25 -0.74 -12.19 -9.09
CA GLY A 25 -1.70 -11.27 -9.73
C GLY A 25 -2.47 -10.42 -8.72
N LYS A 26 -3.79 -10.27 -8.93
CA LYS A 26 -4.66 -9.39 -8.15
C LYS A 26 -4.49 -9.63 -6.64
N THR A 27 -4.19 -8.56 -5.90
CA THR A 27 -3.90 -8.65 -4.47
C THR A 27 -4.69 -7.59 -3.70
N LEU A 28 -5.36 -8.03 -2.62
CA LEU A 28 -5.97 -7.16 -1.63
C LEU A 28 -5.11 -7.21 -0.35
N VAL A 29 -4.62 -6.06 0.09
CA VAL A 29 -3.81 -5.89 1.29
C VAL A 29 -4.66 -5.23 2.35
N ILE A 30 -4.70 -5.82 3.54
CA ILE A 30 -5.39 -5.26 4.72
C ILE A 30 -4.36 -5.12 5.83
N ILE A 31 -4.23 -3.91 6.33
CA ILE A 31 -3.32 -3.51 7.41
C ILE A 31 -4.17 -3.10 8.61
N LYS A 32 -3.80 -3.60 9.80
CA LYS A 32 -4.40 -3.20 11.07
C LYS A 32 -3.32 -2.67 12.00
N THR A 33 -3.47 -1.45 12.50
CA THR A 33 -2.55 -0.85 13.48
C THR A 33 -2.93 -1.21 14.91
N LYS A 34 -2.03 -0.92 15.86
CA LYS A 34 -2.31 -1.06 17.31
C LYS A 34 -3.47 -0.17 17.75
N ASP A 35 -3.58 1.03 17.17
CA ASP A 35 -4.64 2.01 17.45
C ASP A 35 -5.94 1.71 16.67
N ASN A 36 -6.12 0.47 16.20
CA ASN A 36 -7.33 -0.02 15.52
C ASN A 36 -7.70 0.69 14.22
N PHE A 37 -6.76 1.37 13.57
CA PHE A 37 -6.94 1.74 12.17
C PHE A 37 -6.92 0.49 11.30
N ILE A 38 -7.83 0.43 10.33
CA ILE A 38 -7.88 -0.64 9.33
C ILE A 38 -7.93 0.02 7.97
N PHE A 39 -6.89 -0.19 7.17
CA PHE A 39 -6.71 0.41 5.86
C PHE A 39 -5.92 -0.54 4.96
N GLY A 40 -5.66 -0.14 3.73
CA GLY A 40 -4.79 -0.90 2.84
C GLY A 40 -5.00 -0.51 1.40
N GLY A 41 -4.71 -1.46 0.50
CA GLY A 41 -4.82 -1.22 -0.92
C GLY A 41 -5.11 -2.46 -1.72
N PHE A 42 -5.57 -2.24 -2.94
CA PHE A 42 -5.84 -3.25 -3.93
C PHE A 42 -5.10 -2.92 -5.21
N THR A 43 -4.57 -3.95 -5.84
CA THR A 43 -3.99 -3.88 -7.17
C THR A 43 -4.48 -5.06 -8.02
N GLN A 44 -4.66 -4.82 -9.32
CA GLN A 44 -4.98 -5.84 -10.30
C GLN A 44 -3.75 -6.59 -10.84
N VAL A 45 -2.56 -6.04 -10.65
CA VAL A 45 -1.31 -6.60 -11.14
C VAL A 45 -0.58 -7.34 -10.03
N GLY A 46 0.31 -8.26 -10.40
CA GLY A 46 1.12 -9.01 -9.44
C GLY A 46 2.38 -8.24 -9.04
N TRP A 47 2.81 -8.44 -7.80
CA TRP A 47 4.12 -8.01 -7.30
C TRP A 47 5.22 -8.79 -8.04
N THR A 48 6.18 -8.09 -8.62
CA THR A 48 7.28 -8.72 -9.37
C THR A 48 8.46 -7.76 -9.57
N ASN A 49 9.67 -8.31 -9.63
CA ASN A 49 10.88 -7.62 -10.04
C ASN A 49 11.11 -7.62 -11.56
N ASP A 50 10.12 -8.01 -12.36
CA ASP A 50 10.21 -8.06 -13.82
C ASP A 50 10.53 -6.66 -14.38
N LYS A 51 11.82 -6.43 -14.64
CA LYS A 51 12.37 -5.15 -15.10
C LYS A 51 11.86 -4.74 -16.48
N SER A 52 11.23 -5.65 -17.23
CA SER A 52 10.53 -5.31 -18.48
C SER A 52 9.33 -4.37 -18.23
N LYS A 53 8.89 -4.25 -16.98
CA LYS A 53 7.75 -3.42 -16.55
C LYS A 53 8.12 -2.04 -16.02
N TRP A 54 9.35 -1.59 -16.29
CA TRP A 54 10.01 -0.32 -15.92
C TRP A 54 11.00 -0.42 -14.74
N SER A 55 12.27 -0.66 -15.07
CA SER A 55 13.41 -0.25 -14.24
C SER A 55 14.26 0.73 -15.05
N VAL A 56 14.40 1.97 -14.60
CA VAL A 56 15.28 2.98 -15.24
C VAL A 56 16.73 2.88 -14.74
N ASP A 57 17.06 1.86 -13.94
CA ASP A 57 18.40 1.63 -13.41
C ASP A 57 18.57 0.23 -12.79
N ASN A 58 19.80 -0.01 -12.30
CA ASN A 58 20.22 -1.19 -11.53
C ASN A 58 19.66 -1.23 -10.10
N ARG A 59 18.62 -0.46 -9.75
CA ARG A 59 18.06 -0.52 -8.39
C ARG A 59 17.30 -1.84 -8.15
N SER A 60 17.18 -2.16 -6.86
CA SER A 60 16.42 -3.29 -6.33
C SER A 60 14.90 -3.06 -6.32
N HIS A 61 14.44 -1.83 -6.58
CA HIS A 61 13.04 -1.47 -6.60
C HIS A 61 12.50 -1.20 -8.00
N VAL A 62 11.24 -1.59 -8.23
CA VAL A 62 10.54 -1.46 -9.51
C VAL A 62 9.16 -0.88 -9.27
N TYR A 63 8.81 0.19 -9.99
CA TYR A 63 7.43 0.67 -9.99
C TYR A 63 6.59 -0.14 -10.97
N ILE A 64 5.38 -0.50 -10.57
CA ILE A 64 4.49 -1.31 -11.40
C ILE A 64 3.22 -0.51 -11.70
N ILE A 65 2.89 -0.44 -12.98
CA ILE A 65 1.75 0.34 -13.48
C ILE A 65 0.43 -0.39 -13.19
N ASP A 66 -0.53 0.32 -12.62
CA ASP A 66 -1.91 -0.17 -12.48
C ASP A 66 -2.91 1.00 -12.42
N SER A 67 -3.71 1.17 -13.47
CA SER A 67 -4.75 2.20 -13.55
C SER A 67 -6.00 1.88 -12.71
N ASN A 68 -6.13 0.64 -12.23
CA ASN A 68 -7.26 0.17 -11.44
C ASN A 68 -6.92 0.02 -9.94
N ALA A 69 -5.69 0.38 -9.56
CA ALA A 69 -5.26 0.35 -8.18
C ALA A 69 -6.05 1.38 -7.34
N PHE A 70 -6.28 1.03 -6.09
CA PHE A 70 -6.89 1.93 -5.13
C PHE A 70 -6.41 1.61 -3.72
N ILE A 71 -6.40 2.62 -2.86
CA ILE A 71 -6.26 2.44 -1.41
C ILE A 71 -7.59 2.70 -0.73
N PHE A 72 -7.72 2.28 0.52
CA PHE A 72 -8.97 2.40 1.25
C PHE A 72 -8.73 2.55 2.75
N SER A 73 -9.72 3.12 3.43
CA SER A 73 -9.86 3.10 4.89
C SER A 73 -11.17 2.40 5.24
N LEU A 74 -11.13 1.42 6.15
CA LEU A 74 -12.30 0.71 6.67
C LEU A 74 -12.67 1.16 8.08
N ARG A 75 -11.67 1.55 8.87
CA ARG A 75 -11.85 2.01 10.25
C ARG A 75 -10.77 3.03 10.58
N ASN A 76 -11.19 4.16 11.13
CA ASN A 76 -10.35 5.13 11.82
C ASN A 76 -10.77 5.22 13.29
N ASP A 77 -9.85 5.59 14.18
CA ASP A 77 -10.17 5.83 15.60
C ASP A 77 -10.71 7.25 15.85
N LYS A 78 -10.42 8.22 14.96
CA LYS A 78 -10.79 9.65 15.05
C LYS A 78 -12.26 9.95 14.71
N GLY A 79 -13.19 9.07 15.09
CA GLY A 79 -14.63 9.24 14.91
C GLY A 79 -15.18 8.49 13.70
N ASN A 80 -16.45 8.05 13.82
CA ASN A 80 -17.23 7.14 12.97
C ASN A 80 -17.23 7.45 11.46
N ARG A 81 -16.07 7.54 10.79
CA ARG A 81 -16.00 7.69 9.34
C ARG A 81 -16.43 6.38 8.71
N LYS A 82 -17.22 6.51 7.65
CA LYS A 82 -17.64 5.36 6.84
C LYS A 82 -16.41 4.82 6.10
N PRO A 83 -16.40 3.53 5.72
CA PRO A 83 -15.38 3.02 4.82
C PRO A 83 -15.32 3.84 3.52
N GLU A 84 -14.10 4.21 3.11
CA GLU A 84 -13.85 5.04 1.94
C GLU A 84 -12.80 4.40 1.03
N LYS A 85 -12.98 4.58 -0.28
CA LYS A 85 -12.09 4.10 -1.34
C LYS A 85 -11.49 5.29 -2.09
N PHE A 86 -10.19 5.23 -2.33
CA PHE A 86 -9.40 6.27 -2.96
C PHE A 86 -8.71 5.72 -4.20
N THR A 87 -9.20 6.12 -5.38
CA THR A 87 -8.64 5.69 -6.66
C THR A 87 -7.31 6.37 -6.93
N ILE A 88 -6.49 5.73 -7.77
CA ILE A 88 -5.26 6.33 -8.26
C ILE A 88 -5.52 7.65 -9.00
N LYS A 89 -4.59 8.61 -8.87
CA LYS A 89 -4.67 9.87 -9.62
C LYS A 89 -4.33 9.66 -11.09
N LYS A 90 -5.04 10.38 -11.96
CA LYS A 90 -4.70 10.46 -13.39
C LYS A 90 -3.25 10.92 -13.56
N GLY A 91 -2.45 10.17 -14.32
CA GLY A 91 -1.02 10.44 -14.55
C GLY A 91 -0.08 9.89 -13.47
N LYS A 92 -0.59 9.21 -12.44
CA LYS A 92 0.19 8.54 -11.39
C LYS A 92 0.13 7.02 -11.46
N GLU A 93 -0.52 6.47 -12.48
CA GLU A 93 -0.73 5.02 -12.69
C GLU A 93 0.59 4.25 -12.69
N LYS A 94 1.66 4.86 -13.21
CA LYS A 94 3.00 4.27 -13.21
C LYS A 94 3.64 4.10 -11.84
N TYR A 95 3.07 4.71 -10.80
CA TYR A 95 3.53 4.63 -9.41
C TYR A 95 2.50 3.90 -8.54
N ALA A 96 1.65 3.05 -9.12
CA ALA A 96 0.55 2.44 -8.37
C ALA A 96 1.04 1.60 -7.19
N ILE A 97 1.98 0.70 -7.46
CA ILE A 97 2.69 -0.08 -6.44
C ILE A 97 4.19 -0.04 -6.72
N GLU A 98 4.97 -0.34 -5.69
CA GLU A 98 6.42 -0.50 -5.80
C GLU A 98 6.79 -1.88 -5.26
N TYR A 99 7.61 -2.60 -6.03
CA TYR A 99 8.22 -3.84 -5.58
C TYR A 99 9.62 -3.52 -5.07
N ASP A 100 9.94 -3.91 -3.84
CA ASP A 100 11.31 -4.06 -3.33
C ASP A 100 11.32 -5.23 -2.34
N LEU A 101 12.24 -6.19 -2.50
CA LEU A 101 12.37 -7.36 -1.60
C LEU A 101 12.58 -7.00 -0.12
N LYS A 102 13.09 -5.79 0.14
CA LYS A 102 13.34 -5.27 1.48
C LYS A 102 12.11 -4.61 2.10
N ASP A 103 11.02 -4.49 1.36
CA ASP A 103 9.80 -3.84 1.82
C ASP A 103 8.62 -4.81 1.80
N GLY A 104 7.59 -4.49 2.58
CA GLY A 104 6.32 -5.19 2.51
C GLY A 104 5.46 -4.67 1.35
N PRO A 105 4.14 -4.56 1.53
CA PRO A 105 3.29 -3.89 0.56
C PRO A 105 3.61 -2.38 0.47
N VAL A 106 3.77 -1.88 -0.76
CA VAL A 106 3.94 -0.47 -1.08
C VAL A 106 2.89 -0.02 -2.11
N PHE A 107 2.10 0.98 -1.77
CA PHE A 107 1.12 1.61 -2.68
C PHE A 107 1.55 3.04 -2.97
N GLY A 108 2.25 3.22 -4.08
CA GLY A 108 2.91 4.47 -4.45
C GLY A 108 3.79 5.01 -3.34
N THR A 109 3.72 6.32 -3.10
CA THR A 109 4.40 6.93 -1.94
C THR A 109 3.43 7.16 -0.78
N ASP A 110 2.24 6.56 -0.83
CA ASP A 110 1.14 6.88 0.07
C ASP A 110 1.06 5.90 1.25
N ILE A 111 1.37 4.62 1.01
CA ILE A 111 1.44 3.57 2.03
C ILE A 111 2.70 2.74 1.80
N LYS A 112 3.48 2.50 2.85
CA LYS A 112 4.61 1.57 2.84
C LYS A 112 4.71 0.83 4.17
N LEU A 113 4.92 -0.48 4.14
CA LEU A 113 5.43 -1.25 5.28
C LEU A 113 6.89 -1.62 5.04
N TYR A 114 7.72 -1.54 6.08
CA TYR A 114 9.13 -1.91 6.02
C TYR A 114 9.33 -3.44 6.11
N SER A 115 10.59 -3.88 6.01
CA SER A 115 10.99 -5.30 6.04
C SER A 115 10.42 -6.10 7.21
N ASN A 116 10.17 -5.48 8.36
CA ASN A 116 9.65 -6.17 9.55
C ASN A 116 8.12 -6.28 9.58
N LEU A 117 7.40 -5.70 8.61
CA LEU A 117 5.93 -5.63 8.55
C LEU A 117 5.23 -5.13 9.82
N GLN A 118 5.97 -4.47 10.72
CA GLN A 118 5.49 -3.94 11.99
C GLN A 118 5.52 -2.41 12.00
N ASP A 119 6.44 -1.84 11.23
CA ASP A 119 6.60 -0.40 11.07
C ASP A 119 6.44 -0.02 9.59
N GLY A 120 6.15 1.26 9.34
CA GLY A 120 5.91 1.76 8.00
C GLY A 120 5.68 3.26 8.01
N TYR A 121 5.04 3.78 6.96
CA TYR A 121 4.53 5.14 6.94
C TYR A 121 3.25 5.27 6.11
N SER A 122 2.52 6.35 6.38
CA SER A 122 1.45 6.88 5.53
C SER A 122 1.77 8.33 5.16
N ASN A 123 1.91 8.59 3.87
CA ASN A 123 2.09 9.94 3.31
C ASN A 123 1.01 10.18 2.25
N PHE A 124 -0.23 9.91 2.64
CA PHE A 124 -1.38 9.84 1.75
C PHE A 124 -1.55 11.12 0.93
N GLY A 125 -1.80 10.94 -0.37
CA GLY A 125 -2.26 12.00 -1.24
C GLY A 125 -1.26 12.44 -2.29
N TYR A 126 -0.17 11.70 -2.52
CA TYR A 126 0.69 11.94 -3.68
C TYR A 126 0.22 11.12 -4.87
N THR A 127 0.08 9.79 -4.70
CA THR A 127 -0.30 8.84 -5.75
C THR A 127 -1.81 8.66 -5.84
N TYR A 128 -2.51 8.55 -4.71
CA TYR A 128 -3.95 8.30 -4.65
C TYR A 128 -4.73 9.57 -4.31
N ASN A 129 -5.99 9.63 -4.75
CA ASN A 129 -6.85 10.79 -4.51
C ASN A 129 -7.15 10.97 -3.02
N LEU A 130 -6.94 12.18 -2.51
CA LEU A 130 -7.36 12.55 -1.16
C LEU A 130 -8.88 12.77 -1.08
N PRO A 131 -9.48 12.62 0.10
CA PRO A 131 -10.80 13.15 0.38
C PRO A 131 -10.89 14.65 0.09
N LYS A 132 -12.09 15.11 -0.27
CA LYS A 132 -12.35 16.53 -0.56
C LYS A 132 -11.98 17.39 0.66
N GLY A 133 -11.20 18.44 0.43
CA GLY A 133 -10.78 19.39 1.46
C GLY A 133 -9.42 19.07 2.10
N ILE A 134 -8.94 17.83 1.98
CA ILE A 134 -7.63 17.45 2.50
C ILE A 134 -6.55 17.75 1.47
N LYS A 135 -5.41 18.30 1.93
CA LYS A 135 -4.28 18.68 1.09
C LYS A 135 -3.08 17.77 1.36
N TYR A 136 -2.34 17.43 0.31
CA TYR A 136 -1.11 16.65 0.45
C TYR A 136 -0.08 17.37 1.35
N ARG A 137 0.71 16.59 2.11
CA ARG A 137 1.70 17.03 3.10
C ARG A 137 1.17 17.66 4.39
N THR A 138 -0.14 17.79 4.57
CA THR A 138 -0.70 18.20 5.88
C THR A 138 -0.66 17.05 6.88
N ASP A 139 -0.68 17.36 8.17
CA ASP A 139 -0.75 16.35 9.23
C ASP A 139 -2.07 15.58 9.20
N GLU A 140 -3.14 16.23 8.73
CA GLU A 140 -4.40 15.56 8.46
C GLU A 140 -4.23 14.47 7.40
N ALA A 141 -3.57 14.75 6.28
CA ALA A 141 -3.34 13.76 5.23
C ALA A 141 -2.46 12.59 5.71
N LYS A 142 -1.35 12.90 6.38
CA LYS A 142 -0.42 11.89 6.91
C LYS A 142 -1.10 10.95 7.89
N SER A 143 -1.92 11.50 8.79
CA SER A 143 -2.62 10.72 9.82
C SER A 143 -3.96 10.12 9.39
N TYR A 144 -4.42 10.41 8.16
CA TYR A 144 -5.77 10.05 7.72
C TYR A 144 -6.03 8.54 7.71
N LEU A 145 -5.10 7.75 7.14
CA LEU A 145 -5.26 6.30 7.00
C LEU A 145 -4.84 5.54 8.25
N ALA A 146 -3.79 6.03 8.91
CA ALA A 146 -2.93 5.20 9.74
C ALA A 146 -2.67 5.79 11.13
N GLY A 147 -3.24 6.96 11.44
CA GLY A 147 -3.01 7.66 12.70
C GLY A 147 -1.59 8.21 12.81
N SER A 148 -0.94 8.01 13.95
CA SER A 148 0.49 8.26 14.12
C SER A 148 1.25 6.95 13.86
N LEU A 149 1.60 6.72 12.60
CA LEU A 149 2.43 5.58 12.19
C LEU A 149 3.88 6.04 11.99
#